data_AF-A0A0Q9TBF4-F1
#
_entry.id   AF-A0A0Q9TBF4-F1
#
_cell.length_a   1.000
_cell.length_b   1.000
_cell.length_c   1.000
_cell.angle_alpha   90.00
_cell.angle_beta   90.00
_cell.angle_gamma   90.00
#
_symmetry.space_group_name_H-M   'P 1'
#
loop_
_entity.id
_entity.type
_entity.pdbx_description
1 polymer ?
#
loop_
_entity_poly.entity_id
_entity_poly.type
_entity_poly.pdbx_seq_one_letter_code
_entity_poly.pdbx_strand_id
1 'polypeptide(L)'
;MARPTLARRLGAATLLTTLALSTAACGSDSGSEASSGTDASGTSESSDEESPEASGDLEELDAAEFYPSVMEALQDAETFAFTMSSSTEGSDAGSMDMQGVMRYDDDGVDLQATGTGQGADELEMIMLDKVLYMSGVGMDLGGKKWLKIDMSDPDSLFGMLGKSTDPELMFKAMEEPKEFELLGTEEVDGVDTNHYKVVMDTAAYVKAMEMPAELASSMPEDIAVEMWVDADNLPRQFRQELEVPGIAGGEASTSSTEGTYTDYGTDVTIEAPPASEVADKMPGM
;
A
#
# COMPACT_ATOMS: atom_id res chain seq x y z
N MET A 1 -17.00 -34.06 -25.76
CA MET A 1 -16.00 -33.92 -24.69
C MET A 1 -16.35 -32.68 -23.91
N ALA A 2 -16.97 -32.86 -22.74
CA ALA A 2 -17.33 -31.78 -21.85
C ALA A 2 -16.10 -31.42 -21.01
N ARG A 3 -15.76 -30.12 -20.94
CA ARG A 3 -14.71 -29.59 -20.07
C ARG A 3 -15.18 -29.71 -18.61
N PRO A 4 -14.31 -30.09 -17.66
CA PRO A 4 -14.68 -30.11 -16.26
C PRO A 4 -14.82 -28.67 -15.76
N THR A 5 -15.90 -28.42 -15.01
CA THR A 5 -16.14 -27.21 -14.24
C THR A 5 -15.09 -27.10 -13.15
N LEU A 6 -14.19 -26.12 -13.24
CA LEU A 6 -13.31 -25.72 -12.14
C LEU A 6 -14.21 -25.20 -11.00
N ALA A 7 -14.05 -25.83 -9.84
CA ALA A 7 -14.77 -25.50 -8.64
C ALA A 7 -14.28 -24.14 -8.14
N ARG A 8 -15.22 -23.19 -8.05
CA ARG A 8 -15.13 -21.93 -7.32
C ARG A 8 -14.48 -22.18 -5.95
N ARG A 9 -13.30 -21.63 -5.72
CA ARG A 9 -12.66 -21.56 -4.40
C ARG A 9 -12.26 -20.12 -4.20
N LEU A 10 -12.96 -19.45 -3.29
CA LEU A 10 -12.51 -18.17 -2.76
C LEU A 10 -11.22 -18.44 -1.99
N GLY A 11 -10.07 -18.15 -2.60
CA GLY A 11 -9.03 -17.49 -1.83
C GLY A 11 -9.46 -16.03 -1.69
N ALA A 12 -9.07 -15.37 -0.61
CA ALA A 12 -9.16 -13.91 -0.50
C ALA A 12 -7.72 -13.39 -0.35
N ALA A 13 -7.39 -12.23 -0.90
CA ALA A 13 -6.09 -11.54 -0.78
C ALA A 13 -6.23 -10.15 -0.12
N THR A 14 -5.14 -9.57 0.41
CA THR A 14 -5.14 -8.22 1.02
C THR A 14 -4.45 -7.18 0.15
N LEU A 15 -5.09 -6.03 -0.01
CA LEU A 15 -4.45 -4.77 -0.40
C LEU A 15 -3.74 -4.15 0.83
N LEU A 16 -2.45 -3.82 0.69
CA LEU A 16 -1.65 -3.17 1.73
C LEU A 16 -2.02 -1.67 1.83
N THR A 17 -2.83 -1.29 2.81
CA THR A 17 -2.99 0.11 3.22
C THR A 17 -1.98 0.44 4.32
N THR A 18 -1.00 1.30 4.05
CA THR A 18 0.08 1.60 4.98
C THR A 18 -0.33 2.56 6.09
N LEU A 19 -0.06 2.18 7.34
CA LEU A 19 -0.24 3.01 8.53
C LEU A 19 1.10 3.63 8.93
N ALA A 20 1.29 4.94 8.67
CA ALA A 20 2.55 5.62 8.95
C ALA A 20 2.75 5.91 10.45
N LEU A 21 3.82 5.36 11.05
CA LEU A 21 4.30 5.74 12.38
C LEU A 21 5.39 6.81 12.24
N SER A 22 5.12 8.04 12.68
CA SER A 22 6.08 9.15 12.60
C SER A 22 6.88 9.33 13.89
N THR A 23 8.22 9.33 13.77
CA THR A 23 9.14 9.77 14.82
C THR A 23 9.71 11.14 14.48
N ALA A 24 9.59 12.10 15.40
CA ALA A 24 10.00 13.48 15.23
C ALA A 24 11.52 13.68 15.40
N ALA A 25 12.16 14.41 14.48
CA ALA A 25 13.49 14.96 14.65
C ALA A 25 13.59 16.38 14.04
N CYS A 26 13.34 17.36 14.90
CA CYS A 26 13.27 18.81 14.64
C CYS A 26 14.56 19.42 14.04
N GLY A 27 14.45 20.30 13.02
CA GLY A 27 15.64 21.05 12.56
C GLY A 27 15.56 22.16 11.49
N SER A 28 14.62 23.12 11.57
CA SER A 28 14.69 24.56 11.15
C SER A 28 15.77 25.05 10.15
N ASP A 29 15.36 25.72 9.04
CA ASP A 29 15.41 27.20 8.85
C ASP A 29 15.22 27.67 7.36
N SER A 30 14.19 28.50 7.17
CA SER A 30 14.00 29.70 6.31
C SER A 30 14.51 29.81 4.85
N GLY A 31 13.58 30.21 3.96
CA GLY A 31 13.78 31.45 3.17
C GLY A 31 13.37 31.50 1.68
N SER A 32 12.15 32.01 1.45
CA SER A 32 11.80 33.13 0.52
C SER A 32 11.71 33.00 -1.01
N GLU A 33 10.48 33.36 -1.47
CA GLU A 33 10.06 34.30 -2.53
C GLU A 33 10.11 33.95 -4.05
N ALA A 34 8.91 33.64 -4.56
CA ALA A 34 8.17 34.19 -5.70
C ALA A 34 8.88 34.93 -6.86
N SER A 35 8.52 34.55 -8.10
CA SER A 35 8.04 35.52 -9.10
C SER A 35 7.25 34.88 -10.24
N SER A 36 6.15 35.56 -10.56
CA SER A 36 5.23 35.34 -11.67
C SER A 36 5.87 35.54 -13.05
N GLY A 37 5.32 34.87 -14.07
CA GLY A 37 5.62 35.15 -15.47
C GLY A 37 4.56 34.56 -16.41
N THR A 38 3.80 35.45 -17.04
CA THR A 38 2.63 35.29 -17.91
C THR A 38 2.82 34.47 -19.20
N ASP A 39 1.70 33.89 -19.63
CA ASP A 39 1.30 33.25 -20.89
C ASP A 39 2.09 33.53 -22.17
N ALA A 40 2.24 32.48 -22.98
CA ALA A 40 2.09 32.58 -24.44
C ALA A 40 1.65 31.23 -25.03
N SER A 41 0.40 31.21 -25.53
CA SER A 41 -0.13 30.17 -26.41
C SER A 41 0.65 30.05 -27.72
N GLY A 42 0.78 28.81 -28.19
CA GLY A 42 0.95 28.52 -29.60
C GLY A 42 1.52 27.13 -29.83
N THR A 43 0.72 26.22 -30.37
CA THR A 43 1.16 25.20 -31.34
C THR A 43 -0.08 24.53 -31.95
N SER A 44 -0.18 24.60 -33.27
CA SER A 44 -0.94 23.66 -34.07
C SER A 44 -0.04 22.46 -34.33
N GLU A 45 -0.55 21.26 -34.13
CA GLU A 45 -0.17 20.07 -34.91
C GLU A 45 -1.25 18.99 -34.69
N SER A 46 -2.04 18.70 -35.73
CA SER A 46 -2.72 17.40 -35.86
C SER A 46 -1.84 16.57 -36.78
N SER A 47 -1.25 15.53 -36.21
CA SER A 47 -0.85 14.35 -36.96
C SER A 47 -1.36 13.17 -36.15
N ASP A 48 -2.41 12.54 -36.68
CA ASP A 48 -2.89 11.23 -36.26
C ASP A 48 -1.74 10.21 -36.39
N GLU A 49 -1.15 9.82 -35.27
CA GLU A 49 -0.49 8.54 -35.12
C GLU A 49 -1.49 7.59 -34.46
N GLU A 50 -2.10 6.72 -35.27
CA GLU A 50 -2.75 5.51 -34.78
C GLU A 50 -1.68 4.65 -34.09
N SER A 51 -1.75 4.57 -32.76
CA SER A 51 -1.08 3.57 -31.94
C SER A 51 -2.12 2.54 -31.47
N PRO A 52 -1.71 1.29 -31.23
CA PRO A 52 -2.52 0.10 -31.42
C PRO A 52 -3.56 -0.10 -30.32
N GLU A 53 -4.68 -0.69 -30.71
CA GLU A 53 -5.78 -1.06 -29.83
C GLU A 53 -5.32 -1.94 -28.67
N ALA A 54 -5.39 -1.39 -27.46
CA ALA A 54 -5.37 -2.13 -26.21
C ALA A 54 -6.50 -1.64 -25.32
N SER A 55 -7.72 -1.54 -25.86
CA SER A 55 -8.90 -1.25 -25.07
C SER A 55 -9.75 -2.52 -25.03
N GLY A 56 -9.51 -3.34 -24.01
CA GLY A 56 -10.66 -4.01 -23.41
C GLY A 56 -11.62 -2.90 -22.97
N ASP A 57 -12.91 -3.02 -23.28
CA ASP A 57 -13.88 -2.04 -22.81
C ASP A 57 -13.76 -1.94 -21.28
N LEU A 58 -13.37 -0.77 -20.76
CA LEU A 58 -13.28 -0.52 -19.33
C LEU A 58 -14.68 -0.64 -18.72
N GLU A 59 -14.89 -1.68 -17.93
CA GLU A 59 -16.15 -1.87 -17.22
C GLU A 59 -16.15 -1.06 -15.92
N GLU A 60 -17.19 -0.25 -15.71
CA GLU A 60 -17.37 0.49 -14.46
C GLU A 60 -17.82 -0.47 -13.36
N LEU A 61 -16.99 -0.63 -12.33
CA LEU A 61 -17.33 -1.34 -11.10
C LEU A 61 -18.20 -0.46 -10.18
N ASP A 62 -19.23 -1.07 -9.57
CA ASP A 62 -19.94 -0.44 -8.46
C ASP A 62 -19.20 -0.63 -7.12
N ALA A 63 -19.64 0.08 -6.08
CA ALA A 63 -18.99 0.05 -4.77
C ALA A 63 -18.93 -1.37 -4.14
N ALA A 64 -19.94 -2.20 -4.39
CA ALA A 64 -20.01 -3.55 -3.84
C ALA A 64 -19.14 -4.54 -4.62
N GLU A 65 -18.90 -4.27 -5.91
CA GLU A 65 -18.10 -5.09 -6.81
C GLU A 65 -16.62 -4.68 -6.85
N PHE A 66 -16.30 -3.44 -6.50
CA PHE A 66 -14.95 -2.89 -6.61
C PHE A 66 -13.88 -3.71 -5.88
N TYR A 67 -13.96 -3.80 -4.55
CA TYR A 67 -12.96 -4.53 -3.76
C TYR A 67 -12.93 -6.03 -4.08
N PRO A 68 -14.06 -6.76 -4.19
CA PRO A 68 -14.03 -8.17 -4.60
C PRO A 68 -13.30 -8.40 -5.92
N SER A 69 -13.58 -7.56 -6.93
CA SER A 69 -13.03 -7.73 -8.27
C SER A 69 -11.52 -7.46 -8.30
N VAL A 70 -11.08 -6.39 -7.64
CA VAL A 70 -9.65 -6.07 -7.50
C VAL A 70 -8.92 -7.18 -6.75
N MET A 71 -9.51 -7.70 -5.67
CA MET A 71 -8.87 -8.77 -4.91
C MET A 71 -8.81 -10.09 -5.69
N GLU A 72 -9.89 -10.48 -6.38
CA GLU A 72 -9.91 -11.67 -7.23
C GLU A 72 -8.85 -11.57 -8.33
N ALA A 73 -8.75 -10.43 -9.01
CA ALA A 73 -7.75 -10.20 -10.04
C ALA A 73 -6.31 -10.31 -9.52
N LEU A 74 -6.02 -9.72 -8.37
CA LEU A 74 -4.70 -9.81 -7.72
C LEU A 74 -4.32 -11.26 -7.36
N GLN A 75 -5.29 -12.10 -6.99
CA GLN A 75 -5.06 -13.51 -6.68
C GLN A 75 -4.87 -14.37 -7.91
N ASP A 76 -5.69 -14.13 -8.93
CA ASP A 76 -5.56 -14.80 -10.21
C ASP A 76 -4.22 -14.47 -10.87
N ALA A 77 -3.68 -13.27 -10.62
CA ALA A 77 -2.34 -12.90 -11.03
C ALA A 77 -1.23 -13.60 -10.22
N GLU A 78 -1.52 -14.12 -9.03
CA GLU A 78 -0.62 -14.76 -8.05
C GLU A 78 0.52 -13.88 -7.52
N THR A 79 1.14 -13.06 -8.36
CA THR A 79 2.30 -12.23 -8.04
C THR A 79 2.20 -10.87 -8.70
N PHE A 80 2.85 -9.87 -8.10
CA PHE A 80 3.05 -8.56 -8.70
C PHE A 80 4.24 -7.84 -8.06
N ALA A 81 4.85 -6.92 -8.79
CA ALA A 81 5.78 -5.93 -8.26
C ALA A 81 5.03 -4.66 -7.86
N PHE A 82 5.51 -3.97 -6.83
CA PHE A 82 4.96 -2.69 -6.42
C PHE A 82 6.04 -1.66 -6.15
N THR A 83 5.66 -0.40 -6.30
CA THR A 83 6.41 0.76 -5.77
C THR A 83 5.49 1.57 -4.88
N MET A 84 6.07 2.29 -3.93
CA MET A 84 5.36 3.18 -3.04
C MET A 84 6.30 4.32 -2.65
N SER A 85 5.80 5.54 -2.71
CA SER A 85 6.43 6.73 -2.15
C SER A 85 5.48 7.35 -1.14
N SER A 86 6.00 7.67 0.03
CA SER A 86 5.26 8.34 1.10
C SER A 86 6.00 9.59 1.52
N SER A 87 5.28 10.67 1.78
CA SER A 87 5.81 11.90 2.35
C SER A 87 4.81 12.49 3.33
N THR A 88 5.30 13.20 4.34
CA THR A 88 4.43 13.89 5.30
C THR A 88 4.82 15.35 5.38
N GLU A 89 3.89 16.22 5.02
CA GLU A 89 4.03 17.67 5.06
C GLU A 89 4.41 18.13 6.47
N GLY A 90 5.37 19.07 6.56
CA GLY A 90 5.79 19.65 7.84
C GLY A 90 6.57 18.68 8.74
N SER A 91 6.85 17.46 8.29
CA SER A 91 7.71 16.52 9.03
C SER A 91 9.15 16.56 8.49
N ASP A 92 10.11 16.61 9.41
CA ASP A 92 11.53 16.38 9.10
C ASP A 92 11.83 14.87 8.86
N ALA A 93 10.81 14.00 8.96
CA ALA A 93 10.94 12.55 8.76
C ALA A 93 11.26 12.17 7.30
N GLY A 94 11.14 13.14 6.37
CA GLY A 94 11.49 12.99 4.96
C GLY A 94 10.52 12.12 4.17
N SER A 95 10.84 11.91 2.89
CA SER A 95 10.14 10.93 2.06
C SER A 95 10.67 9.53 2.33
N MET A 96 9.80 8.54 2.15
CA MET A 96 10.13 7.13 2.19
C MET A 96 9.69 6.49 0.89
N ASP A 97 10.64 5.92 0.17
CA ASP A 97 10.38 5.13 -1.02
C ASP A 97 10.51 3.65 -0.66
N MET A 98 9.65 2.83 -1.24
CA MET A 98 9.64 1.39 -1.08
C MET A 98 9.32 0.73 -2.41
N GLN A 99 9.94 -0.41 -2.65
CA GLN A 99 9.67 -1.23 -3.82
C GLN A 99 9.82 -2.68 -3.44
N GLY A 100 9.06 -3.56 -4.09
CA GLY A 100 9.08 -4.96 -3.74
C GLY A 100 8.25 -5.82 -4.66
N VAL A 101 8.13 -7.08 -4.25
CA VAL A 101 7.26 -8.07 -4.87
C VAL A 101 6.35 -8.64 -3.80
N MET A 102 5.12 -8.92 -4.21
CA MET A 102 4.14 -9.66 -3.43
C MET A 102 3.80 -10.96 -4.16
N ARG A 103 3.55 -12.01 -3.38
CA ARG A 103 3.09 -13.31 -3.86
C ARG A 103 1.94 -13.78 -2.98
N TYR A 104 0.81 -14.08 -3.60
CA TYR A 104 -0.27 -14.83 -2.98
C TYR A 104 -0.02 -16.33 -3.16
N ASP A 105 -0.28 -17.08 -2.11
CA ASP A 105 -0.35 -18.54 -2.18
C ASP A 105 -1.51 -19.07 -1.33
N ASP A 106 -1.67 -20.39 -1.28
CA ASP A 106 -2.73 -21.05 -0.52
C ASP A 106 -2.65 -20.78 1.00
N ASP A 107 -1.48 -20.39 1.51
CA ASP A 107 -1.19 -20.19 2.94
C ASP A 107 -1.23 -18.71 3.36
N GLY A 108 -1.20 -17.78 2.39
CA GLY A 108 -1.50 -16.37 2.58
C GLY A 108 -0.75 -15.45 1.61
N VAL A 109 -0.01 -14.50 2.17
CA VAL A 109 0.72 -13.47 1.45
C VAL A 109 2.18 -13.50 1.86
N ASP A 110 3.06 -13.59 0.87
CA ASP A 110 4.47 -13.34 1.03
C ASP A 110 4.83 -12.00 0.39
N LEU A 111 5.82 -11.34 0.98
CA LEU A 111 6.30 -10.06 0.50
C LEU A 111 7.80 -9.97 0.68
N GLN A 112 8.47 -9.40 -0.32
CA GLN A 112 9.85 -8.95 -0.18
C GLN A 112 9.92 -7.51 -0.67
N ALA A 113 10.41 -6.61 0.17
CA ALA A 113 10.50 -5.21 -0.14
C ALA A 113 11.79 -4.60 0.38
N THR A 114 12.26 -3.60 -0.34
CA THR A 114 13.35 -2.71 0.07
C THR A 114 12.82 -1.29 0.09
N GLY A 115 13.29 -0.48 1.02
CA GLY A 115 12.93 0.92 1.08
C GLY A 115 14.09 1.80 1.53
N THR A 116 13.98 3.06 1.17
CA THR A 116 14.92 4.11 1.58
C THR A 116 14.13 5.26 2.15
N GLY A 117 14.53 5.72 3.34
CA GLY A 117 13.97 6.89 3.98
C GLY A 117 15.06 7.89 4.33
N GLN A 118 14.71 9.17 4.44
CA GLN A 118 15.68 10.19 4.81
C GLN A 118 16.26 9.92 6.21
N GLY A 119 17.55 9.59 6.29
CA GLY A 119 18.25 9.32 7.55
C GLY A 119 18.15 7.88 8.08
N ALA A 120 17.51 6.96 7.35
CA ALA A 120 17.51 5.54 7.64
C ALA A 120 18.52 4.79 6.76
N ASP A 121 19.07 3.68 7.27
CA ASP A 121 19.74 2.69 6.42
C ASP A 121 18.71 2.08 5.45
N GLU A 122 19.18 1.41 4.40
CA GLU A 122 18.32 0.66 3.48
C GLU A 122 17.46 -0.33 4.28
N LEU A 123 16.15 -0.08 4.32
CA LEU A 123 15.18 -0.92 5.02
C LEU A 123 14.94 -2.14 4.14
N GLU A 124 15.13 -3.34 4.69
CA GLU A 124 14.77 -4.58 4.00
C GLU A 124 13.66 -5.26 4.80
N MET A 125 12.63 -5.73 4.10
CA MET A 125 11.50 -6.45 4.69
C MET A 125 11.23 -7.73 3.92
N ILE A 126 11.08 -8.83 4.64
CA ILE A 126 10.63 -10.11 4.10
C ILE A 126 9.50 -10.62 4.99
N MET A 127 8.32 -10.84 4.42
CA MET A 127 7.21 -11.53 5.05
C MET A 127 7.09 -12.90 4.40
N LEU A 128 7.15 -13.95 5.22
CA LEU A 128 7.03 -15.33 4.79
C LEU A 128 6.34 -16.12 5.90
N ASP A 129 5.31 -16.90 5.58
CA ASP A 129 4.61 -17.77 6.55
C ASP A 129 4.15 -17.05 7.84
N LYS A 130 3.63 -15.82 7.72
CA LYS A 130 3.23 -14.95 8.86
C LYS A 130 4.38 -14.59 9.81
N VAL A 131 5.61 -14.64 9.32
CA VAL A 131 6.81 -14.14 10.00
C VAL A 131 7.34 -12.95 9.22
N LEU A 132 7.47 -11.82 9.90
CA LEU A 132 8.11 -10.62 9.34
C LEU A 132 9.57 -10.56 9.77
N TYR A 133 10.44 -10.41 8.80
CA TYR A 133 11.86 -10.14 8.95
C TYR A 133 12.15 -8.71 8.53
N MET A 134 12.82 -7.94 9.38
CA MET A 134 13.18 -6.55 9.09
C MET A 134 14.69 -6.32 9.27
N SER A 135 15.28 -5.55 8.37
CA SER A 135 16.63 -5.00 8.48
C SER A 135 16.63 -3.49 8.25
N GLY A 136 17.73 -2.81 8.58
CA GLY A 136 17.84 -1.35 8.42
C GLY A 136 17.05 -0.52 9.44
N VAL A 137 16.47 -1.13 10.47
CA VAL A 137 15.60 -0.48 11.47
C VAL A 137 16.35 0.35 12.54
N GLY A 138 17.64 0.62 12.37
CA GLY A 138 18.44 1.45 13.28
C GLY A 138 18.63 0.90 14.71
N MET A 139 18.26 -0.37 14.97
CA MET A 139 18.40 -1.02 16.27
C MET A 139 19.65 -1.91 16.35
N ASP A 140 20.33 -1.92 17.49
CA ASP A 140 21.43 -2.87 17.75
C ASP A 140 20.86 -4.27 18.05
N LEU A 141 20.95 -5.16 17.07
CA LEU A 141 20.50 -6.54 17.17
C LEU A 141 21.61 -7.49 17.68
N GLY A 142 22.59 -6.98 18.43
CA GLY A 142 23.68 -7.79 18.97
C GLY A 142 24.60 -8.33 17.86
N GLY A 143 24.82 -7.52 16.82
CA GLY A 143 25.58 -7.90 15.63
C GLY A 143 24.83 -8.76 14.61
N LYS A 144 23.51 -8.96 14.79
CA LYS A 144 22.63 -9.57 13.80
C LYS A 144 22.11 -8.52 12.81
N LYS A 145 21.75 -8.95 11.61
CA LYS A 145 21.22 -8.07 10.55
C LYS A 145 19.70 -7.99 10.59
N TRP A 146 19.06 -9.10 10.92
CA TRP A 146 17.61 -9.27 10.78
C TRP A 146 16.94 -9.38 12.14
N LEU A 147 15.92 -8.58 12.33
CA LEU A 147 14.94 -8.74 13.38
C LEU A 147 13.85 -9.70 12.87
N LYS A 148 13.52 -10.73 13.64
CA LYS A 148 12.40 -11.62 13.38
C LYS A 148 11.21 -11.26 14.27
N ILE A 149 10.03 -11.19 13.67
CA ILE A 149 8.77 -10.87 14.31
C ILE A 149 7.76 -11.95 13.92
N ASP A 150 7.20 -12.64 14.91
CA ASP A 150 6.11 -13.58 14.71
C ASP A 150 4.78 -12.81 14.75
N MET A 151 4.05 -12.81 13.62
CA MET A 151 2.78 -12.09 13.50
C MET A 151 1.57 -12.97 13.86
N SER A 152 1.80 -14.24 14.19
CA SER A 152 0.74 -15.16 14.60
C SER A 152 0.29 -14.96 16.05
N ASP A 153 1.07 -14.22 16.86
CA ASP A 153 0.73 -13.92 18.25
C ASP A 153 -0.33 -12.80 18.33
N PRO A 154 -1.58 -13.11 18.72
CA PRO A 154 -2.66 -12.12 18.78
C PRO A 154 -2.49 -11.12 19.92
N ASP A 155 -1.65 -11.41 20.92
CA ASP A 155 -1.42 -10.55 22.08
C ASP A 155 -0.23 -9.58 21.86
N SER A 156 0.45 -9.70 20.72
CA SER A 156 1.57 -8.87 20.29
C SER A 156 1.09 -7.61 19.55
N LEU A 157 1.82 -6.50 19.67
CA LEU A 157 1.62 -5.31 18.80
C LEU A 157 1.68 -5.68 17.30
N PHE A 158 2.39 -6.75 16.96
CA PHE A 158 2.52 -7.27 15.60
C PHE A 158 1.41 -8.23 15.18
N GLY A 159 0.57 -8.71 16.12
CA GLY A 159 -0.64 -9.47 15.80
C GLY A 159 -1.66 -8.63 15.02
N MET A 160 -1.69 -7.31 15.24
CA MET A 160 -2.46 -6.39 14.40
C MET A 160 -1.96 -6.37 12.96
N LEU A 161 -0.64 -6.36 12.76
CA LEU A 161 -0.07 -6.42 11.41
C LEU A 161 -0.47 -7.72 10.71
N GLY A 162 -0.51 -8.84 11.45
CA GLY A 162 -1.02 -10.11 10.97
C GLY A 162 -2.50 -10.08 10.58
N LYS A 163 -3.33 -9.34 11.32
CA LYS A 163 -4.74 -9.11 10.93
C LYS A 163 -4.87 -8.23 9.70
N SER A 164 -4.03 -7.20 9.53
CA SER A 164 -4.09 -6.31 8.35
C SER A 164 -3.63 -6.99 7.06
N THR A 165 -2.91 -8.11 7.19
CA THR A 165 -2.60 -9.01 6.08
C THR A 165 -3.62 -10.13 5.93
N ASP A 166 -4.71 -10.14 6.72
CA ASP A 166 -5.84 -11.05 6.54
C ASP A 166 -6.85 -10.47 5.53
N PRO A 167 -6.98 -11.11 4.36
CA PRO A 167 -7.84 -10.67 3.28
C PRO A 167 -9.30 -10.54 3.62
N GLU A 168 -9.82 -11.48 4.39
CA GLU A 168 -11.23 -11.53 4.75
C GLU A 168 -11.56 -10.40 5.73
N LEU A 169 -10.63 -10.09 6.63
CA LEU A 169 -10.77 -8.96 7.56
C LEU A 169 -10.68 -7.62 6.83
N MET A 170 -9.72 -7.46 5.92
CA MET A 170 -9.58 -6.25 5.11
C MET A 170 -10.80 -6.03 4.21
N PHE A 171 -11.27 -7.08 3.52
CA PHE A 171 -12.50 -7.00 2.72
C PHE A 171 -13.68 -6.54 3.57
N LYS A 172 -13.91 -7.19 4.72
CA LYS A 172 -15.00 -6.82 5.62
C LYS A 172 -14.89 -5.39 6.14
N ALA A 173 -13.67 -4.87 6.30
CA ALA A 173 -13.44 -3.50 6.73
C ALA A 173 -13.72 -2.47 5.63
N MET A 174 -13.73 -2.90 4.36
CA MET A 174 -13.84 -2.05 3.16
C MET A 174 -15.12 -2.29 2.34
N GLU A 175 -15.93 -3.30 2.68
CA GLU A 175 -17.14 -3.73 1.95
C GLU A 175 -18.21 -2.64 1.83
N GLU A 176 -18.31 -1.73 2.80
CA GLU A 176 -19.27 -0.61 2.80
C GLU A 176 -18.51 0.72 2.92
N PRO A 177 -17.99 1.27 1.81
CA PRO A 177 -17.35 2.59 1.85
C PRO A 177 -18.37 3.67 2.18
N LYS A 178 -17.91 4.74 2.85
CA LYS A 178 -18.69 5.94 3.14
C LYS A 178 -19.04 6.71 1.86
N GLU A 179 -18.11 6.72 0.91
CA GLU A 179 -18.25 7.33 -0.42
C GLU A 179 -17.51 6.48 -1.46
N PHE A 180 -18.09 6.35 -2.64
CA PHE A 180 -17.50 5.65 -3.78
C PHE A 180 -17.86 6.41 -5.06
N GLU A 181 -16.86 6.80 -5.83
CA GLU A 181 -17.03 7.62 -7.04
C GLU A 181 -16.07 7.18 -8.14
N LEU A 182 -16.59 7.03 -9.37
CA LEU A 182 -15.77 6.99 -10.58
C LEU A 182 -15.43 8.42 -10.98
N LEU A 183 -14.16 8.78 -10.91
CA LEU A 183 -13.65 10.11 -11.27
C LEU A 183 -13.46 10.27 -12.79
N GLY A 184 -13.23 9.16 -13.49
CA GLY A 184 -13.13 9.12 -14.94
C GLY A 184 -12.23 8.00 -15.44
N THR A 185 -11.81 8.12 -16.70
CA THR A 185 -10.86 7.21 -17.34
C THR A 185 -9.55 7.95 -17.57
N GLU A 186 -8.43 7.32 -17.20
CA GLU A 186 -7.08 7.86 -17.33
C GLU A 186 -6.12 6.77 -17.79
N GLU A 187 -5.07 7.14 -18.53
CA GLU A 187 -3.99 6.20 -18.89
C GLU A 187 -2.92 6.19 -17.80
N VAL A 188 -2.56 5.01 -17.31
CA VAL A 188 -1.42 4.78 -16.40
C VAL A 188 -0.39 3.93 -17.13
N ASP A 189 0.79 4.49 -17.39
CA ASP A 189 1.87 3.83 -18.14
C ASP A 189 1.43 3.24 -19.51
N GLY A 190 0.50 3.91 -20.19
CA GLY A 190 -0.04 3.49 -21.49
C GLY A 190 -1.09 2.36 -21.41
N VAL A 191 -1.64 2.11 -20.23
CA VAL A 191 -2.78 1.22 -20.00
C VAL A 191 -3.99 2.07 -19.65
N ASP A 192 -5.10 1.87 -20.38
CA ASP A 192 -6.39 2.48 -20.07
C ASP A 192 -6.88 2.00 -18.68
N THR A 193 -7.30 2.93 -17.81
CA THR A 193 -7.80 2.60 -16.47
C THR A 193 -9.03 3.42 -16.08
N ASN A 194 -9.90 2.85 -15.25
CA ASN A 194 -10.91 3.60 -14.50
C ASN A 194 -10.30 4.12 -13.20
N HIS A 195 -10.43 5.43 -12.96
CA HIS A 195 -9.95 6.11 -11.76
C HIS A 195 -11.09 6.23 -10.75
N TYR A 196 -10.97 5.53 -9.63
CA TYR A 196 -11.94 5.52 -8.54
C TYR A 196 -11.43 6.27 -7.34
N LYS A 197 -12.36 6.93 -6.63
CA LYS A 197 -12.16 7.42 -5.27
C LYS A 197 -13.03 6.64 -4.31
N VAL A 198 -12.41 6.13 -3.27
CA VAL A 198 -13.05 5.38 -2.20
C VAL A 198 -12.76 6.06 -0.86
N VAL A 199 -13.80 6.39 -0.11
CA VAL A 199 -13.68 6.96 1.24
C VAL A 199 -14.22 5.97 2.24
N MET A 200 -13.39 5.60 3.21
CA MET A 200 -13.72 4.66 4.28
C MET A 200 -13.97 5.39 5.60
N ASP A 201 -14.95 4.91 6.37
CA ASP A 201 -15.15 5.34 7.75
C ASP A 201 -14.10 4.65 8.65
N THR A 202 -13.18 5.44 9.19
CA THR A 202 -12.12 4.93 10.07
C THR A 202 -12.69 4.22 11.30
N ALA A 203 -13.85 4.63 11.82
CA ALA A 203 -14.45 3.97 12.99
C ALA A 203 -14.94 2.55 12.65
N ALA A 204 -15.44 2.34 11.43
CA ALA A 204 -15.79 1.01 10.93
C ALA A 204 -14.54 0.14 10.79
N TYR A 205 -13.46 0.69 10.21
CA TYR A 205 -12.17 0.02 10.08
C TYR A 205 -11.56 -0.36 11.44
N VAL A 206 -11.47 0.59 12.38
CA VAL A 206 -11.00 0.38 13.77
C VAL A 206 -11.75 -0.77 14.44
N LYS A 207 -13.08 -0.82 14.24
CA LYS A 207 -13.94 -1.84 14.82
C LYS A 207 -13.74 -3.20 14.17
N ALA A 208 -13.57 -3.25 12.84
CA ALA A 208 -13.31 -4.48 12.11
C ALA A 208 -11.95 -5.09 12.48
N MET A 209 -10.94 -4.23 12.64
CA MET A 209 -9.56 -4.61 12.98
C MET A 209 -9.30 -4.76 14.48
N GLU A 210 -10.31 -4.45 15.32
CA GLU A 210 -10.20 -4.43 16.79
C GLU A 210 -9.01 -3.59 17.29
N MET A 211 -8.79 -2.43 16.67
CA MET A 211 -7.62 -1.61 16.99
C MET A 211 -7.69 -1.06 18.42
N PRO A 212 -6.56 -1.05 19.18
CA PRO A 212 -6.48 -0.39 20.46
C PRO A 212 -6.86 1.09 20.36
N ALA A 213 -7.56 1.59 21.39
CA ALA A 213 -8.04 2.97 21.42
C ALA A 213 -6.92 4.01 21.26
N GLU A 214 -5.70 3.70 21.72
CA GLU A 214 -4.54 4.58 21.56
C GLU A 214 -4.16 4.77 20.08
N LEU A 215 -4.14 3.70 19.28
CA LEU A 215 -3.87 3.77 17.84
C LEU A 215 -5.05 4.34 17.05
N ALA A 216 -6.28 4.01 17.44
CA ALA A 216 -7.49 4.56 16.83
C ALA A 216 -7.57 6.09 17.01
N SER A 217 -7.07 6.62 18.13
CA SER A 217 -7.13 8.05 18.43
C SER A 217 -6.19 8.92 17.58
N SER A 218 -5.20 8.32 16.92
CA SER A 218 -4.27 8.99 16.03
C SER A 218 -4.66 8.92 14.55
N MET A 219 -5.77 8.26 14.22
CA MET A 219 -6.22 8.16 12.83
C MET A 219 -7.21 9.29 12.47
N PRO A 220 -7.25 9.71 11.19
CA PRO A 220 -8.26 10.64 10.70
C PRO A 220 -9.66 10.05 10.82
N GLU A 221 -10.69 10.91 10.76
CA GLU A 221 -12.08 10.47 10.76
C GLU A 221 -12.40 9.59 9.54
N ASP A 222 -11.86 9.97 8.38
CA ASP A 222 -12.03 9.29 7.11
C ASP A 222 -10.68 8.95 6.48
N ILE A 223 -10.64 7.86 5.73
CA ILE A 223 -9.48 7.49 4.90
C ILE A 223 -9.93 7.51 3.45
N ALA A 224 -9.36 8.41 2.65
CA ALA A 224 -9.62 8.50 1.21
C ALA A 224 -8.48 7.85 0.43
N VAL A 225 -8.83 6.91 -0.45
CA VAL A 225 -7.92 6.24 -1.38
C VAL A 225 -8.44 6.44 -2.80
N GLU A 226 -7.56 6.91 -3.67
CA GLU A 226 -7.73 6.88 -5.12
C GLU A 226 -7.03 5.64 -5.68
N MET A 227 -7.67 4.98 -6.65
CA MET A 227 -7.14 3.78 -7.28
C MET A 227 -7.50 3.77 -8.76
N TRP A 228 -6.50 3.46 -9.59
CA TRP A 228 -6.65 3.29 -11.02
C TRP A 228 -6.68 1.80 -11.30
N VAL A 229 -7.72 1.32 -11.98
CA VAL A 229 -7.97 -0.11 -12.22
C VAL A 229 -8.12 -0.34 -13.72
N ASP A 230 -7.39 -1.32 -14.27
CA ASP A 230 -7.44 -1.65 -15.69
C ASP A 230 -8.65 -2.55 -16.05
N ALA A 231 -8.79 -2.89 -17.33
CA ALA A 231 -9.89 -3.71 -17.83
C ALA A 231 -9.93 -5.15 -17.29
N ASP A 232 -8.84 -5.64 -16.69
CA ASP A 232 -8.76 -6.95 -16.03
C ASP A 232 -9.01 -6.85 -14.52
N ASN A 233 -9.45 -5.68 -14.04
CA ASN A 233 -9.60 -5.31 -12.63
C ASN A 233 -8.29 -5.29 -11.83
N LEU A 234 -7.13 -5.24 -12.50
CA LEU A 234 -5.85 -5.12 -11.82
C LEU A 234 -5.59 -3.65 -11.48
N PRO A 235 -5.21 -3.34 -10.24
CA PRO A 235 -4.88 -1.96 -9.87
C PRO A 235 -3.58 -1.55 -10.57
N ARG A 236 -3.46 -0.36 -11.13
CA ARG A 236 -2.23 0.13 -11.78
C ARG A 236 -1.50 1.13 -10.92
N GLN A 237 -2.27 1.94 -10.22
CA GLN A 237 -1.79 3.00 -9.35
C GLN A 237 -2.73 3.16 -8.16
N PHE A 238 -2.19 3.65 -7.05
CA PHE A 238 -2.99 4.15 -5.95
C PHE A 238 -2.41 5.48 -5.46
N ARG A 239 -3.28 6.29 -4.86
CA ARG A 239 -2.91 7.48 -4.10
C ARG A 239 -3.77 7.55 -2.86
N GLN A 240 -3.17 7.99 -1.77
CA GLN A 240 -3.81 8.13 -0.49
C GLN A 240 -3.31 9.41 0.19
N GLU A 241 -4.24 10.19 0.71
CA GLU A 241 -3.93 11.32 1.59
C GLU A 241 -4.54 11.05 2.96
N LEU A 242 -3.73 11.15 4.01
CA LEU A 242 -4.18 11.06 5.38
C LEU A 242 -3.87 12.37 6.10
N GLU A 243 -4.89 12.96 6.69
CA GLU A 243 -4.68 13.98 7.71
C GLU A 243 -4.21 13.31 9.00
N VAL A 244 -2.98 13.60 9.40
CA VAL A 244 -2.41 13.15 10.67
C VAL A 244 -2.71 14.21 11.73
N PRO A 245 -3.49 13.88 12.77
CA PRO A 245 -3.79 14.82 13.85
C PRO A 245 -2.50 15.21 14.59
N GLY A 246 -2.35 16.50 14.87
CA GLY A 246 -1.24 17.00 15.67
C GLY A 246 -1.25 16.44 17.08
N ILE A 247 -0.22 15.66 17.44
CA ILE A 247 -0.05 15.12 18.80
C ILE A 247 0.48 16.21 19.74
N ALA A 248 -0.04 16.24 20.98
CA ALA A 248 0.42 17.12 22.06
C ALA A 248 0.49 18.63 21.74
N GLY A 249 -0.40 19.13 20.85
CA GLY A 249 -0.48 20.55 20.49
C GLY A 249 0.36 20.95 19.29
N GLY A 250 0.91 19.99 18.53
CA GLY A 250 1.41 20.22 17.18
C GLY A 250 0.28 20.57 16.19
N GLU A 251 0.64 21.15 15.04
CA GLU A 251 -0.30 21.35 13.93
C GLU A 251 -0.61 20.00 13.27
N ALA A 252 -1.81 19.89 12.69
CA ALA A 252 -2.12 18.75 11.82
C ALA A 252 -1.22 18.79 10.58
N SER A 253 -0.90 17.62 10.05
CA SER A 253 -0.05 17.44 8.87
C SER A 253 -0.70 16.48 7.90
N THR A 254 -0.48 16.67 6.59
CA THR A 254 -0.96 15.74 5.57
C THR A 254 0.15 14.74 5.26
N SER A 255 -0.17 13.46 5.32
CA SER A 255 0.66 12.39 4.76
C SER A 255 0.11 12.02 3.39
N SER A 256 0.94 12.08 2.36
CA SER A 256 0.61 11.65 1.01
C SER A 256 1.40 10.39 0.68
N THR A 257 0.71 9.35 0.26
CA THR A 257 1.30 8.09 -0.21
C THR A 257 0.77 7.79 -1.59
N GLU A 258 1.64 7.44 -2.52
CA GLU A 258 1.25 6.95 -3.84
C GLU A 258 2.13 5.78 -4.25
N GLY A 259 1.66 4.99 -5.19
CA GLY A 259 2.42 3.84 -5.64
C GLY A 259 1.82 3.20 -6.88
N THR A 260 2.57 2.28 -7.47
CA THR A 260 2.17 1.56 -8.68
C THR A 260 2.25 0.06 -8.48
N TYR A 261 1.48 -0.68 -9.27
CA TYR A 261 1.51 -2.12 -9.33
C TYR A 261 1.82 -2.56 -10.76
N THR A 262 2.75 -3.49 -10.91
CA THR A 262 3.34 -3.90 -12.18
C THR A 262 3.72 -5.39 -12.17
N ASP A 263 4.20 -5.92 -13.29
CA ASP A 263 4.81 -7.26 -13.39
C ASP A 263 3.95 -8.40 -12.81
N TYR A 264 2.65 -8.37 -13.13
CA TYR A 264 1.69 -9.40 -12.76
C TYR A 264 2.03 -10.79 -13.31
N GLY A 265 1.82 -11.85 -12.52
CA GLY A 265 1.98 -13.24 -12.97
C GLY A 265 3.42 -13.64 -13.27
N THR A 266 4.39 -12.95 -12.67
CA THR A 266 5.81 -13.26 -12.81
C THR A 266 6.27 -14.31 -11.79
N ASP A 267 7.20 -15.17 -12.18
CA ASP A 267 7.80 -16.17 -11.28
C ASP A 267 8.76 -15.46 -10.31
N VAL A 268 8.39 -15.39 -9.04
CA VAL A 268 9.19 -14.78 -7.97
C VAL A 268 9.50 -15.80 -6.88
N THR A 269 10.71 -15.73 -6.33
CA THR A 269 11.14 -16.56 -5.19
C THR A 269 11.45 -15.66 -4.01
N ILE A 270 10.73 -15.84 -2.91
CA ILE A 270 10.94 -15.14 -1.65
C ILE A 270 11.51 -16.14 -0.64
N GLU A 271 12.67 -15.84 -0.05
CA GLU A 271 13.36 -16.73 0.89
C GLU A 271 13.58 -16.03 2.24
N ALA A 272 13.47 -16.81 3.33
CA ALA A 272 13.82 -16.30 4.65
C ALA A 272 15.32 -15.93 4.74
N PRO A 273 15.69 -14.93 5.56
CA PRO A 273 17.09 -14.61 5.81
C PRO A 273 17.89 -15.79 6.38
N PRO A 274 19.22 -15.82 6.20
CA PRO A 274 20.07 -16.82 6.83
C PRO A 274 19.88 -16.83 8.35
N ALA A 275 19.59 -17.99 8.93
CA ALA A 275 19.33 -18.11 10.36
C ALA A 275 20.47 -17.58 11.26
N SER A 276 21.71 -17.58 10.76
CA SER A 276 22.86 -16.99 11.46
C SER A 276 22.82 -15.47 11.57
N GLU A 277 22.04 -14.79 10.73
CA GLU A 277 21.90 -13.33 10.69
C GLU A 277 20.63 -12.83 11.38
N VAL A 278 19.77 -13.73 11.82
CA VAL A 278 18.52 -13.42 12.51
C VAL A 278 18.78 -13.32 14.01
N ALA A 279 18.21 -12.29 14.63
CA ALA A 279 18.16 -12.14 16.07
C ALA A 279 17.04 -13.01 16.66
N ASP A 280 17.39 -13.79 17.69
CA ASP A 280 16.43 -14.67 18.37
C ASP A 280 15.45 -13.92 19.28
N LYS A 281 15.76 -12.67 19.66
CA LYS A 281 14.96 -11.82 20.55
C LYS A 281 15.12 -10.34 20.21
N MET A 282 14.06 -9.56 20.40
CA MET A 282 14.18 -8.11 20.43
C MET A 282 15.06 -7.66 21.61
N PRO A 283 15.98 -6.71 21.43
CA PRO A 283 16.71 -6.12 22.53
C PRO A 283 15.75 -5.48 23.54
N GLY A 284 15.81 -5.90 24.81
CA GLY A 284 15.00 -5.30 25.89
C GLY A 284 13.68 -6.00 26.21
N MET A 285 13.36 -7.13 25.58
CA MET A 285 12.26 -8.03 25.96
C MET A 285 12.74 -9.43 26.37
#